data_AF-A0A7W1GJ24-F1
#
_entry.id   AF-A0A7W1GJ24-F1
#
_cell.length_a   1.000
_cell.length_b   1.000
_cell.length_c   1.000
_cell.angle_alpha   90.00
_cell.angle_beta   90.00
_cell.angle_gamma   90.00
#
_symmetry.space_group_name_H-M   'P 1'
#
loop_
_entity.id
_entity.type
_entity.pdbx_description
1 polymer ?
#
loop_
_entity_poly.entity_id
_entity_poly.type
_entity_poly.pdbx_seq_one_letter_code
_entity_poly.pdbx_strand_id
1 'polypeptide(L)'
;MSVRLFAPALLVTVALTTGCGDEPSEPHASIDMTVTRADATVVEFPNGLRASCGPFDEDNADTEAVHIMAGKRGPHSTFWQLTAVQADVERDPVTTLPNSFDFTEPRGATLFAYDNKPRGNEVSSAEEESSGTIRVELAGCDPGDTVQLTFDHVVLGSELHDLGSLSFDGEVVAVISEAH
;
A
#
# COMPACT_ATOMS: atom_id res chain seq x y z
N MET A 1 37.09 -51.49 -62.81
CA MET A 1 35.77 -50.86 -62.59
C MET A 1 35.79 -50.30 -61.17
N SER A 2 35.89 -48.98 -61.04
CA SER A 2 36.00 -48.29 -59.76
C SER A 2 34.78 -47.37 -59.61
N VAL A 3 34.03 -47.54 -58.52
CA VAL A 3 32.92 -46.65 -58.15
C VAL A 3 33.31 -45.98 -56.83
N ARG A 4 33.45 -44.65 -56.86
CA ARG A 4 33.63 -43.80 -55.68
C ARG A 4 32.27 -43.26 -55.27
N LEU A 5 31.86 -43.48 -54.02
CA LEU A 5 30.73 -42.80 -53.39
C LEU A 5 31.24 -41.57 -52.63
N PHE A 6 30.71 -40.40 -52.99
CA PHE A 6 30.84 -39.15 -52.23
C PHE A 6 29.64 -39.04 -51.27
N ALA A 7 29.91 -38.83 -49.98
CA ALA A 7 28.91 -38.46 -48.98
C ALA A 7 28.91 -36.93 -48.79
N PRO A 8 27.75 -36.25 -48.77
CA PRO A 8 27.70 -34.82 -48.51
C PRO A 8 27.64 -34.56 -47.00
N ALA A 9 28.45 -33.59 -46.54
CA ALA A 9 28.44 -33.07 -45.18
C ALA A 9 27.27 -32.08 -45.02
N LEU A 10 26.39 -32.36 -44.06
CA LEU A 10 25.26 -31.50 -43.70
C LEU A 10 25.74 -30.40 -42.74
N LEU A 11 25.65 -29.14 -43.17
CA LEU A 11 25.93 -27.94 -42.36
C LEU A 11 24.70 -27.66 -41.48
N VAL A 12 24.87 -27.71 -40.16
CA VAL A 12 23.85 -27.28 -39.19
C VAL A 12 24.08 -25.80 -38.87
N THR A 13 23.14 -24.95 -39.28
CA THR A 13 23.13 -23.52 -38.96
C THR A 13 22.45 -23.32 -37.60
N VAL A 14 23.21 -22.91 -36.59
CA VAL A 14 22.66 -22.53 -35.28
C VAL A 14 22.08 -21.12 -35.39
N ALA A 15 20.77 -21.00 -35.33
CA ALA A 15 20.06 -19.73 -35.24
C ALA A 15 20.08 -19.24 -33.79
N LEU A 16 20.80 -18.16 -33.51
CA LEU A 16 20.74 -17.43 -32.24
C LEU A 16 19.45 -16.61 -32.23
N THR A 17 18.44 -17.08 -31.50
CA THR A 17 17.27 -16.27 -31.19
C THR A 17 17.65 -15.25 -30.11
N THR A 18 17.84 -13.99 -30.50
CA THR A 18 17.86 -12.85 -29.59
C THR A 18 16.46 -12.67 -29.01
N GLY A 19 16.21 -13.28 -27.85
CA GLY A 19 15.02 -12.99 -27.06
C GLY A 19 15.06 -11.52 -26.64
N CYS A 20 14.01 -10.77 -26.95
CA CYS A 20 13.76 -9.49 -26.30
C CYS A 20 13.57 -9.81 -24.81
N GLY A 21 14.59 -9.52 -24.00
CA GLY A 21 14.44 -9.54 -22.56
C GLY A 21 13.59 -8.35 -22.19
N ASP A 22 12.36 -8.58 -21.75
CA ASP A 22 11.66 -7.62 -20.91
C ASP A 22 12.56 -7.40 -19.69
N GLU A 23 13.24 -6.25 -19.65
CA GLU A 23 13.91 -5.80 -18.44
C GLU A 23 12.85 -5.70 -17.34
N PRO A 24 13.12 -6.20 -16.12
CA PRO A 24 12.18 -6.05 -15.01
C PRO A 24 11.84 -4.56 -14.87
N SER A 25 10.57 -4.22 -15.09
CA SER A 25 10.10 -2.85 -14.90
C SER A 25 10.27 -2.50 -13.42
N GLU A 26 10.90 -1.37 -13.12
CA GLU A 26 11.03 -0.91 -11.75
C GLU A 26 9.63 -0.77 -11.11
N PRO A 27 9.46 -1.18 -9.86
CA PRO A 27 8.18 -0.99 -9.18
C PRO A 27 7.81 0.50 -9.16
N HIS A 28 6.58 0.81 -9.53
CA HIS A 28 6.06 2.17 -9.58
C HIS A 28 4.94 2.33 -8.56
N ALA A 29 5.00 3.42 -7.80
CA ALA A 29 3.93 3.78 -6.87
C ALA A 29 2.62 4.04 -7.63
N SER A 30 1.52 3.50 -7.14
CA SER A 30 0.19 3.63 -7.72
C SER A 30 -0.89 3.69 -6.64
N ILE A 31 -2.00 4.36 -6.97
CA ILE A 31 -3.22 4.38 -6.17
C ILE A 31 -4.35 4.01 -7.12
N ASP A 32 -4.83 2.77 -7.03
CA ASP A 32 -6.04 2.29 -7.70
C ASP A 32 -7.12 2.02 -6.64
N MET A 33 -7.55 3.11 -6.00
CA MET A 33 -8.44 3.09 -4.85
C MET A 33 -9.50 4.16 -5.01
N THR A 34 -10.74 3.81 -4.68
CA THR A 34 -11.86 4.75 -4.59
C THR A 34 -12.14 5.06 -3.12
N VAL A 35 -12.31 6.35 -2.82
CA VAL A 35 -12.79 6.78 -1.50
C VAL A 35 -14.10 7.55 -1.66
N THR A 36 -15.10 7.19 -0.88
CA THR A 36 -16.43 7.82 -0.91
C THR A 36 -16.88 8.24 0.48
N ARG A 37 -17.63 9.35 0.53
CA ARG A 37 -18.39 9.75 1.73
C ARG A 37 -19.66 8.92 1.83
N ALA A 38 -20.33 8.98 2.98
CA ALA A 38 -21.63 8.35 3.20
C ALA A 38 -22.74 8.76 2.19
N ASP A 39 -22.63 9.94 1.56
CA ASP A 39 -23.55 10.39 0.50
C ASP A 39 -23.15 9.92 -0.91
N ALA A 40 -22.20 8.98 -1.00
CA ALA A 40 -21.59 8.43 -2.22
C ALA A 40 -20.80 9.45 -3.06
N THR A 41 -20.54 10.66 -2.56
CA THR A 41 -19.62 11.58 -3.24
C THR A 41 -18.18 11.08 -3.10
N VAL A 42 -17.43 11.18 -4.20
CA VAL A 42 -16.01 10.79 -4.22
C VAL A 42 -15.16 11.81 -3.46
N VAL A 43 -14.19 11.31 -2.70
CA VAL A 43 -13.14 12.11 -2.07
C VAL A 43 -11.88 12.00 -2.92
N GLU A 44 -11.41 13.14 -3.43
CA GLU A 44 -10.12 13.20 -4.13
C GLU A 44 -9.00 13.47 -3.12
N PHE A 45 -8.13 12.48 -2.93
CA PHE A 45 -6.88 12.69 -2.19
C PHE A 45 -5.81 13.27 -3.11
N PRO A 46 -4.98 14.21 -2.61
CA PRO A 46 -3.86 14.72 -3.37
C PRO A 46 -2.86 13.60 -3.73
N ASN A 47 -2.26 13.72 -4.91
CA ASN A 47 -1.09 12.92 -5.28
C ASN A 47 0.06 13.13 -4.27
N GLY A 48 0.99 12.19 -4.26
CA GLY A 48 2.17 12.24 -3.39
C GLY A 48 2.12 11.15 -2.33
N LEU A 49 2.05 9.90 -2.80
CA LEU A 49 2.20 8.72 -1.95
C LEU A 49 3.64 8.65 -1.45
N ARG A 50 3.80 8.44 -0.15
CA ARG A 50 5.08 8.25 0.52
C ARG A 50 4.99 7.00 1.38
N ALA A 51 6.05 6.21 1.39
CA ALA A 51 6.17 5.11 2.32
C ALA A 51 7.57 5.07 2.93
N SER A 52 7.66 4.72 4.21
CA SER A 52 8.92 4.58 4.93
C SER A 52 8.76 3.58 6.06
N CYS A 53 9.84 2.90 6.42
CA CYS A 53 9.90 2.11 7.64
C CYS A 53 10.63 2.88 8.74
N GLY A 54 10.27 2.60 9.99
CA GLY A 54 10.91 3.16 11.18
C GLY A 54 10.05 2.96 12.42
N PRO A 55 10.37 3.63 13.53
CA PRO A 55 9.61 3.49 14.76
C PRO A 55 8.12 3.84 14.59
N PHE A 56 7.25 3.16 15.34
CA PHE A 56 5.80 3.39 15.30
C PHE A 56 5.43 4.82 15.68
N ASP A 57 5.97 5.31 16.79
CA ASP A 57 5.94 6.72 17.20
C ASP A 57 7.08 6.99 18.22
N GLU A 58 7.12 8.21 18.77
CA GLU A 58 8.14 8.61 19.76
C GLU A 58 8.02 7.84 21.09
N ASP A 59 6.81 7.43 21.48
CA ASP A 59 6.53 6.72 22.74
C ASP A 59 6.75 5.20 22.61
N ASN A 60 6.69 4.68 21.38
CA ASN A 60 6.84 3.27 21.01
C ASN A 60 8.07 3.05 20.12
N ALA A 61 9.19 3.69 20.46
CA ALA A 61 10.40 3.73 19.64
C ALA A 61 11.00 2.34 19.30
N ASP A 62 10.74 1.33 20.14
CA ASP A 62 11.21 -0.05 19.96
C ASP A 62 10.29 -0.90 19.04
N THR A 63 9.16 -0.35 18.59
CA THR A 63 8.23 -1.03 17.68
C THR A 63 8.44 -0.54 16.26
N GLU A 64 8.98 -1.40 15.39
CA GLU A 64 9.14 -1.09 13.98
C GLU A 64 7.81 -1.13 13.24
N ALA A 65 7.60 -0.15 12.37
CA ALA A 65 6.37 0.07 11.63
C ALA A 65 6.65 0.54 10.21
N VAL A 66 5.68 0.26 9.34
CA VAL A 66 5.58 0.81 8.01
C VAL A 66 4.58 1.95 8.02
N HIS A 67 5.01 3.10 7.53
CA HIS A 67 4.23 4.32 7.44
C HIS A 67 3.94 4.62 5.98
N ILE A 68 2.67 4.83 5.64
CA ILE A 68 2.23 5.15 4.29
C ILE A 68 1.32 6.36 4.38
N MET A 69 1.53 7.35 3.51
CA MET A 69 0.72 8.57 3.49
C MET A 69 0.47 9.03 2.07
N ALA A 70 -0.76 9.43 1.77
CA ALA A 70 -1.07 10.23 0.58
C ALA A 70 -1.53 11.63 0.99
N GLY A 71 -0.93 12.64 0.37
CA GLY A 71 -1.16 14.04 0.68
C GLY A 71 -0.18 14.58 1.74
N LYS A 72 -0.61 15.61 2.46
CA LYS A 72 0.24 16.29 3.47
C LYS A 72 -0.62 16.76 4.63
N ARG A 73 -0.18 16.53 5.87
CA ARG A 73 -0.85 17.08 7.07
C ARG A 73 -0.93 18.61 7.02
N GLY A 74 -2.07 19.16 7.41
CA GLY A 74 -2.29 20.61 7.49
C GLY A 74 -3.76 20.99 7.65
N PRO A 75 -4.05 22.21 8.15
CA PRO A 75 -5.41 22.65 8.50
C PRO A 75 -6.36 22.79 7.30
N HIS A 76 -5.82 22.74 6.08
CA HIS A 76 -6.60 22.84 4.84
C HIS A 76 -6.37 21.67 3.88
N SER A 77 -5.70 20.63 4.37
CA SER A 77 -5.31 19.49 3.55
C SER A 77 -6.37 18.40 3.59
N THR A 78 -6.45 17.60 2.53
CA THR A 78 -7.10 16.29 2.57
C THR A 78 -5.97 15.26 2.48
N PHE A 79 -5.93 14.29 3.38
CA PHE A 79 -4.87 13.28 3.43
C PHE A 79 -5.37 12.00 4.10
N TRP A 80 -4.71 10.89 3.82
CA TRP A 80 -4.83 9.67 4.61
C TRP A 80 -3.45 9.15 4.95
N GLN A 81 -3.37 8.42 6.03
CA GLN A 81 -2.17 7.75 6.48
C GLN A 81 -2.50 6.39 7.05
N LEU A 82 -1.63 5.43 6.80
CA LEU A 82 -1.66 4.10 7.37
C LEU A 82 -0.34 3.87 8.11
N THR A 83 -0.43 3.37 9.33
CA THR A 83 0.72 2.87 10.09
C THR A 83 0.46 1.41 10.43
N ALA A 84 1.39 0.54 10.10
CA ALA A 84 1.29 -0.90 10.37
C ALA A 84 2.52 -1.41 11.12
N VAL A 85 2.30 -2.14 12.21
CA VAL A 85 3.39 -2.80 12.95
C VAL A 85 3.99 -3.89 12.07
N GLN A 86 5.27 -3.74 11.72
CA GLN A 86 5.93 -4.56 10.70
C GLN A 86 5.83 -6.06 11.03
N ALA A 87 6.22 -6.43 12.26
CA ALA A 87 6.22 -7.82 12.70
C ALA A 87 4.82 -8.45 12.73
N ASP A 88 3.77 -7.65 12.91
CA ASP A 88 2.39 -8.15 12.89
C ASP A 88 1.95 -8.44 11.46
N VAL A 89 2.18 -7.53 10.51
CA VAL A 89 1.74 -7.72 9.11
C VAL A 89 2.58 -8.75 8.35
N GLU A 90 3.85 -8.95 8.74
CA GLU A 90 4.65 -10.07 8.21
C GLU A 90 4.12 -11.44 8.67
N ARG A 91 3.55 -11.49 9.89
CA ARG A 91 3.00 -12.72 10.46
C ARG A 91 1.57 -12.98 10.00
N ASP A 92 0.74 -11.94 10.01
CA ASP A 92 -0.65 -11.95 9.58
C ASP A 92 -0.96 -10.65 8.83
N PRO A 93 -0.98 -10.68 7.49
CA PRO A 93 -1.06 -9.47 6.69
C PRO A 93 -2.44 -8.82 6.74
N VAL A 94 -3.45 -9.43 7.37
CA VAL A 94 -4.84 -8.95 7.36
C VAL A 94 -5.22 -8.35 8.71
N THR A 95 -5.62 -7.08 8.71
CA THR A 95 -6.24 -6.42 9.87
C THR A 95 -7.75 -6.28 9.63
N THR A 96 -8.56 -6.77 10.57
CA THR A 96 -10.03 -6.59 10.58
C THR A 96 -10.41 -5.39 11.42
N LEU A 97 -11.39 -4.59 10.95
CA LEU A 97 -11.87 -3.40 11.65
C LEU A 97 -13.16 -3.66 12.47
N PRO A 98 -13.40 -2.92 13.56
CA PRO A 98 -12.52 -1.88 14.11
C PRO A 98 -11.28 -2.50 14.77
N ASN A 99 -10.13 -1.87 14.61
CA ASN A 99 -8.92 -2.27 15.32
C ASN A 99 -8.70 -1.28 16.47
N SER A 100 -8.64 -1.75 17.70
CA SER A 100 -8.41 -0.86 18.84
C SER A 100 -7.02 -0.24 18.72
N PHE A 101 -6.97 1.09 18.58
CA PHE A 101 -5.72 1.83 18.66
C PHE A 101 -5.30 1.93 20.13
N ASP A 102 -4.35 1.09 20.54
CA ASP A 102 -3.72 1.17 21.85
C ASP A 102 -2.36 1.87 21.70
N PHE A 103 -2.27 3.10 22.20
CA PHE A 103 -1.03 3.89 22.21
C PHE A 103 0.12 3.21 22.97
N THR A 104 -0.18 2.24 23.84
CA THR A 104 0.82 1.55 24.68
C THR A 104 1.20 0.17 24.16
N GLU A 105 0.37 -0.41 23.30
CA GLU A 105 0.59 -1.71 22.68
C GLU A 105 0.10 -1.69 21.22
N PRO A 106 0.77 -0.94 20.32
CA PRO A 106 0.35 -0.84 18.93
C PRO A 106 0.38 -2.22 18.25
N ARG A 107 -0.64 -2.51 17.43
CA ARG A 107 -0.79 -3.79 16.72
C ARG A 107 -1.46 -3.63 15.37
N GLY A 108 -1.15 -4.55 14.45
CA GLY A 108 -1.76 -4.61 13.12
C GLY A 108 -1.58 -3.32 12.31
N ALA A 109 -2.57 -2.99 11.47
CA ALA A 109 -2.60 -1.77 10.66
C ALA A 109 -3.70 -0.81 11.12
N THR A 110 -3.34 0.47 11.33
CA THR A 110 -4.28 1.55 11.64
C THR A 110 -4.36 2.51 10.46
N LEU A 111 -5.58 2.88 10.07
CA LEU A 111 -5.85 3.83 9.00
C LEU A 111 -6.54 5.07 9.57
N PHE A 112 -6.00 6.23 9.24
CA PHE A 112 -6.58 7.54 9.56
C PHE A 112 -6.74 8.35 8.29
N ALA A 113 -7.83 9.08 8.15
CA ALA A 113 -8.02 10.04 7.08
C ALA A 113 -8.64 11.35 7.58
N TYR A 114 -8.23 12.43 6.93
CA TYR A 114 -8.80 13.75 7.12
C TYR A 114 -9.36 14.25 5.80
N ASP A 115 -10.67 14.44 5.75
CA ASP A 115 -11.37 15.06 4.63
C ASP A 115 -11.77 16.49 4.99
N ASN A 116 -11.03 17.47 4.45
CA ASN A 116 -11.26 18.88 4.74
C ASN A 116 -12.49 19.47 4.02
N LYS A 117 -13.29 18.68 3.29
CA LYS A 117 -14.48 19.17 2.57
C LYS A 117 -15.71 18.31 2.89
N PRO A 118 -16.89 18.90 3.21
CA PRO A 118 -17.18 20.33 3.30
C PRO A 118 -16.77 20.99 4.63
N ARG A 119 -16.55 20.19 5.68
CA ARG A 119 -16.09 20.59 7.01
C ARG A 119 -15.12 19.50 7.47
N GLY A 120 -13.96 19.87 8.01
CA GLY A 120 -12.90 18.92 8.40
C GLY A 120 -13.44 17.72 9.16
N ASN A 121 -13.42 16.56 8.51
CA ASN A 121 -13.85 15.28 9.05
C ASN A 121 -12.62 14.41 9.32
N GLU A 122 -12.44 14.06 10.60
CA GLU A 122 -11.43 13.12 11.06
C GLU A 122 -12.10 11.75 11.18
N VAL A 123 -11.56 10.76 10.47
CA VAL A 123 -12.05 9.39 10.49
C VAL A 123 -10.90 8.43 10.77
N SER A 124 -11.18 7.40 11.54
CA SER A 124 -10.18 6.44 12.03
C SER A 124 -10.71 5.03 12.03
N SER A 125 -9.83 4.05 11.78
CA SER A 125 -10.15 2.63 11.79
C SER A 125 -10.41 2.08 13.20
N ALA A 126 -10.13 2.89 14.23
CA ALA A 126 -10.36 2.57 15.62
C ALA A 126 -11.77 2.90 16.12
N GLU A 127 -12.53 3.70 15.38
CA GLU A 127 -13.89 4.06 15.74
C GLU A 127 -14.83 2.86 15.66
N GLU A 128 -15.81 2.78 16.57
CA GLU A 128 -16.68 1.60 16.74
C GLU A 128 -17.53 1.27 15.50
N GLU A 129 -17.82 2.28 14.66
CA GLU A 129 -18.55 2.12 13.41
C GLU A 129 -17.69 1.65 12.25
N SER A 130 -16.37 1.49 12.47
CA SER A 130 -15.44 1.04 11.44
C SER A 130 -15.63 -0.44 11.12
N SER A 131 -15.40 -0.80 9.85
CA SER A 131 -15.58 -2.18 9.38
C SER A 131 -14.75 -2.45 8.12
N GLY A 132 -14.71 -3.72 7.69
CA GLY A 132 -13.92 -4.16 6.54
C GLY A 132 -12.55 -4.68 6.93
N THR A 133 -11.70 -4.89 5.92
CA THR A 133 -10.35 -5.42 6.14
C THR A 133 -9.28 -4.67 5.36
N ILE A 134 -8.11 -4.53 5.97
CA ILE A 134 -6.91 -3.96 5.37
C ILE A 134 -5.90 -5.11 5.25
N ARG A 135 -5.44 -5.39 4.03
CA ARG A 135 -4.29 -6.29 3.80
C ARG A 135 -3.05 -5.44 3.54
N VAL A 136 -1.95 -5.80 4.19
CA VAL A 136 -0.63 -5.18 4.01
C VAL A 136 0.38 -6.26 3.63
N GLU A 137 0.96 -6.17 2.45
CA GLU A 137 2.00 -7.08 1.95
C GLU A 137 3.31 -6.33 1.76
N LEU A 138 4.35 -6.75 2.48
CA LEU A 138 5.67 -6.14 2.45
C LEU A 138 6.63 -7.00 1.63
N ALA A 139 7.30 -6.40 0.65
CA ALA A 139 8.47 -7.02 0.03
C ALA A 139 9.71 -6.91 0.93
N GLY A 140 9.77 -5.85 1.73
CA GLY A 140 10.83 -5.55 2.70
C GLY A 140 10.68 -4.12 3.23
N CYS A 141 11.74 -3.62 3.87
CA CYS A 141 11.79 -2.28 4.48
C CYS A 141 13.02 -1.46 4.06
N ASP A 142 13.76 -1.93 3.06
CA ASP A 142 14.87 -1.18 2.47
C ASP A 142 14.36 -0.19 1.40
N PRO A 143 15.05 0.94 1.17
CA PRO A 143 14.70 1.86 0.09
C PRO A 143 14.61 1.15 -1.28
N GLY A 144 13.47 1.30 -1.94
CA GLY A 144 13.14 0.62 -3.20
C GLY A 144 12.25 -0.62 -3.04
N ASP A 145 12.10 -1.16 -1.83
CA ASP A 145 11.13 -2.22 -1.55
C ASP A 145 9.70 -1.70 -1.71
N THR A 146 8.76 -2.60 -2.00
CA THR A 146 7.35 -2.24 -2.17
C THR A 146 6.49 -2.65 -1.00
N VAL A 147 5.44 -1.87 -0.79
CA VAL A 147 4.32 -2.21 0.09
C VAL A 147 3.04 -2.19 -0.73
N GLN A 148 2.30 -3.29 -0.72
CA GLN A 148 0.98 -3.39 -1.33
C GLN A 148 -0.10 -3.34 -0.24
N LEU A 149 -1.07 -2.46 -0.43
CA LEU A 149 -2.24 -2.34 0.42
C LEU A 149 -3.48 -2.77 -0.37
N THR A 150 -4.34 -3.57 0.24
CA THR A 150 -5.69 -3.81 -0.26
C THR A 150 -6.70 -3.37 0.79
N PHE A 151 -7.63 -2.53 0.38
CA PHE A 151 -8.80 -2.13 1.17
C PHE A 151 -10.00 -2.91 0.64
N ASP A 152 -10.51 -3.85 1.43
CA ASP A 152 -11.69 -4.65 1.10
C ASP A 152 -12.86 -4.18 1.96
N HIS A 153 -13.74 -3.38 1.33
CA HIS A 153 -14.94 -2.82 1.95
C HIS A 153 -14.66 -2.08 3.27
N VAL A 154 -13.57 -1.31 3.32
CA VAL A 154 -13.16 -0.58 4.51
C VAL A 154 -14.08 0.61 4.72
N VAL A 155 -14.62 0.74 5.93
CA VAL A 155 -15.38 1.90 6.38
C VAL A 155 -14.69 2.45 7.62
N LEU A 156 -14.37 3.74 7.63
CA LEU A 156 -13.83 4.45 8.78
C LEU A 156 -14.92 5.25 9.47
N GLY A 157 -15.08 5.06 10.78
CA GLY A 157 -15.96 5.86 11.62
C GLY A 157 -15.42 7.28 11.84
N SER A 158 -16.30 8.21 12.17
CA SER A 158 -15.95 9.63 12.39
C SER A 158 -15.66 9.88 13.86
N GLU A 159 -14.48 10.43 14.17
CA GLU A 159 -14.12 10.85 15.52
C GLU A 159 -14.96 12.05 15.99
N LEU A 160 -15.64 12.73 15.05
CA LEU A 160 -16.50 13.88 15.31
C LEU A 160 -18.00 13.53 15.28
N HIS A 161 -18.36 12.24 15.19
CA HIS A 161 -19.69 11.59 15.11
C HIS A 161 -20.70 12.15 14.08
N ASP A 162 -20.77 13.46 13.87
CA ASP A 162 -21.78 14.16 13.05
C ASP A 162 -21.35 14.36 11.58
N LEU A 163 -20.12 14.01 11.22
CA LEU A 163 -19.55 14.29 9.89
C LEU A 163 -19.54 13.09 8.93
N GLY A 164 -19.96 11.93 9.41
CA GLY A 164 -20.16 10.72 8.61
C GLY A 164 -18.87 9.94 8.32
N SER A 165 -19.04 8.72 7.82
CA SER A 165 -17.94 7.81 7.50
C SER A 165 -17.31 8.06 6.13
N LEU A 166 -16.10 7.53 5.95
CA LEU A 166 -15.47 7.35 4.64
C LEU A 166 -15.34 5.87 4.31
N SER A 167 -15.64 5.49 3.08
CA SER A 167 -15.44 4.12 2.57
C SER A 167 -14.26 4.07 1.61
N PHE A 168 -13.34 3.13 1.81
CA PHE A 168 -12.14 2.86 1.04
C PHE A 168 -12.27 1.49 0.37
N ASP A 169 -12.02 1.42 -0.93
CA ASP A 169 -12.06 0.18 -1.68
C ASP A 169 -11.02 0.24 -2.82
N GLY A 170 -10.19 -0.80 -2.93
CA GLY A 170 -9.17 -0.92 -3.97
C GLY A 170 -7.76 -1.16 -3.44
N GLU A 171 -6.76 -0.83 -4.25
CA GLU A 171 -5.36 -1.17 -4.06
C GLU A 171 -4.44 0.05 -4.09
N VAL A 172 -3.37 -0.02 -3.30
CA VAL A 172 -2.27 0.95 -3.34
C VAL A 172 -0.95 0.19 -3.39
N VAL A 173 -0.06 0.60 -4.29
CA VAL A 173 1.35 0.15 -4.27
C VAL A 173 2.20 1.36 -3.91
N ALA A 174 2.95 1.26 -2.81
CA ALA A 174 3.91 2.26 -2.40
C ALA A 174 5.34 1.72 -2.51
N VAL A 175 6.29 2.62 -2.70
CA VAL A 175 7.72 2.30 -2.71
C VAL A 175 8.34 2.92 -1.47
N ILE A 176 9.06 2.11 -0.68
CA ILE A 176 9.79 2.54 0.50
C ILE A 176 10.88 3.54 0.07
N SER A 177 10.88 4.70 0.71
CA SER A 177 11.95 5.68 0.65
C SER A 177 12.58 5.86 2.02
N GLU A 178 13.72 6.54 2.05
CA GLU A 178 14.32 7.03 3.29
C GLU A 178 13.29 7.76 4.16
N ALA A 179 13.32 7.52 5.47
CA ALA A 179 12.50 8.24 6.43
C ALA A 179 12.83 9.75 6.38
N HIS A 180 11.79 10.59 6.40
CA HIS A 180 11.90 12.05 6.30
C HIS A 180 11.91 12.76 7.64
#